data_AF-A0AAV4FCP9-F1
#
_entry.id   AF-A0AAV4FCP9-F1
#
_cell.length_a   1.000
_cell.length_b   1.000
_cell.length_c   1.000
_cell.angle_alpha   90.00
_cell.angle_beta   90.00
_cell.angle_gamma   90.00
#
_symmetry.space_group_name_H-M   'P 1'
#
loop_
_entity.id
_entity.type
_entity.pdbx_description
1 polymer ?
#
loop_
_entity_poly.entity_id
_entity_poly.type
_entity_poly.pdbx_seq_one_letter_code
_entity_poly.pdbx_strand_id
1 'polypeptide(L)'
;MTSIDRETTPNGDLTNGATDWEHFTINNDHYLAVANAFSFGRHNPAGVDSYRTNSTIYVLDKRTFNFVQYQTLVTNSAVDWEYLNIGDEHYLFVTNAQYGGLGDRLMSNVYRWQGLDKFVLVHKLMTPPNTTDFELFRDRSDIFLVLARADKHQSEVMKVKFV
;
A
#
# COMPACT_ATOMS: atom_id res chain seq x y z
N MET A 1 3.02 21.25 -26.22
CA MET A 1 3.70 21.85 -25.04
C MET A 1 3.08 21.17 -23.84
N THR A 2 3.85 20.43 -23.04
CA THR A 2 3.36 19.78 -21.83
C THR A 2 3.80 20.63 -20.65
N SER A 3 2.87 21.18 -19.87
CA SER A 3 3.17 21.79 -18.56
C SER A 3 3.03 20.74 -17.47
N ILE A 4 3.87 20.83 -16.44
CA ILE A 4 3.73 20.10 -15.19
C ILE A 4 3.39 21.16 -14.15
N ASP A 5 2.15 21.17 -13.69
CA ASP A 5 1.69 22.10 -12.67
C ASP A 5 1.83 21.45 -11.29
N ARG A 6 2.33 22.21 -10.31
CA ARG A 6 2.45 21.72 -8.93
C ARG A 6 1.14 21.98 -8.21
N GLU A 7 0.39 20.92 -7.96
CA GLU A 7 -0.76 20.94 -7.07
C GLU A 7 -0.37 20.28 -5.76
N THR A 8 -0.51 21.02 -4.65
CA THR A 8 -0.42 20.45 -3.31
C THR A 8 -1.82 20.06 -2.86
N THR A 9 -1.97 18.83 -2.40
CA THR A 9 -3.22 18.32 -1.80
C THR A 9 -3.75 19.31 -0.73
N PRO A 10 -5.02 19.77 -0.80
CA PRO A 10 -5.49 20.97 -0.08
C PRO A 10 -5.46 20.95 1.46
N ASN A 11 -5.04 19.88 2.11
CA ASN A 11 -5.04 19.79 3.58
C ASN A 11 -3.68 19.40 4.17
N GLY A 12 -2.61 19.45 3.39
CA GLY A 12 -1.29 19.01 3.85
C GLY A 12 -1.33 17.52 4.17
N ASP A 13 -1.32 16.69 3.14
CA ASP A 13 -1.24 15.25 3.29
C ASP A 13 0.00 14.91 4.10
N LEU A 14 -0.24 14.59 5.38
CA LEU A 14 0.81 14.22 6.33
C LEU A 14 1.28 12.81 5.97
N THR A 15 2.03 12.71 4.88
CA THR A 15 2.85 11.54 4.63
C THR A 15 3.87 11.43 5.75
N ASN A 16 4.02 10.24 6.31
CA ASN A 16 5.03 9.97 7.31
C ASN A 16 6.03 8.98 6.71
N GLY A 17 7.22 9.46 6.37
CA GLY A 17 8.26 8.64 5.74
C GLY A 17 7.74 7.88 4.52
N ALA A 18 6.96 8.53 3.65
CA ALA A 18 6.36 7.84 2.52
C ALA A 18 7.41 7.23 1.61
N THR A 19 7.21 5.96 1.28
CA THR A 19 8.12 5.12 0.49
C THR A 19 7.59 4.85 -0.90
N ASP A 20 6.26 4.81 -1.04
CA ASP A 20 5.58 4.48 -2.29
C ASP A 20 4.18 5.13 -2.38
N TRP A 21 3.70 5.28 -3.62
CA TRP A 21 2.37 5.71 -3.99
C TRP A 21 1.79 4.80 -5.08
N GLU A 22 0.67 4.14 -4.79
CA GLU A 22 -0.01 3.29 -5.77
C GLU A 22 -1.29 3.94 -6.30
N HIS A 23 -1.42 4.00 -7.63
CA HIS A 23 -2.60 4.54 -8.31
C HIS A 23 -3.53 3.43 -8.76
N PHE A 24 -4.82 3.56 -8.48
CA PHE A 24 -5.83 2.64 -8.98
C PHE A 24 -7.17 3.30 -9.21
N THR A 25 -8.08 2.57 -9.86
CA THR A 25 -9.44 3.01 -10.12
C THR A 25 -10.47 1.97 -9.69
N ILE A 26 -11.56 2.45 -9.10
CA ILE A 26 -12.75 1.67 -8.76
C ILE A 26 -13.95 2.50 -9.23
N ASN A 27 -14.86 1.90 -10.01
CA ASN A 27 -16.06 2.58 -10.51
C ASN A 27 -15.80 3.96 -11.18
N ASN A 28 -14.71 4.06 -11.96
CA ASN A 28 -14.20 5.29 -12.59
C ASN A 28 -13.69 6.39 -11.64
N ASP A 29 -13.67 6.19 -10.34
CA ASP A 29 -13.02 7.10 -9.40
C ASP A 29 -11.54 6.77 -9.26
N HIS A 30 -10.71 7.81 -9.10
CA HIS A 30 -9.25 7.68 -8.98
C HIS A 30 -8.86 7.69 -7.52
N TYR A 31 -8.05 6.70 -7.14
CA TYR A 31 -7.53 6.56 -5.79
C TYR A 31 -6.01 6.55 -5.79
N LEU A 32 -5.44 6.97 -4.68
CA LEU A 32 -4.01 6.89 -4.41
C LEU A 32 -3.82 6.27 -3.02
N ALA A 33 -3.04 5.19 -2.91
CA ALA A 33 -2.61 4.66 -1.62
C ALA A 33 -1.16 5.09 -1.35
N VAL A 34 -0.89 5.69 -0.19
CA VAL A 34 0.48 6.02 0.23
C VAL A 34 1.01 4.98 1.20
N ALA A 35 2.19 4.42 0.93
CA ALA A 35 2.92 3.58 1.86
C ALA A 35 3.65 4.47 2.88
N ASN A 36 3.07 4.62 4.07
CA ASN A 36 3.72 5.38 5.15
C ASN A 36 4.65 4.49 5.98
N ALA A 37 5.92 4.90 6.07
CA ALA A 37 6.94 4.21 6.83
C ALA A 37 7.37 4.95 8.11
N PHE A 38 8.16 4.24 8.92
CA PHE A 38 8.82 4.86 10.05
C PHE A 38 9.81 5.94 9.59
N SER A 39 9.69 7.13 10.17
CA SER A 39 10.62 8.24 9.91
C SER A 39 11.79 8.22 10.89
N PHE A 40 13.01 8.50 10.41
CA PHE A 40 14.21 8.64 11.24
C PHE A 40 14.72 10.09 11.29
N GLY A 41 15.45 10.42 12.36
CA GLY A 41 16.22 11.67 12.48
C GLY A 41 15.35 12.92 12.34
N ARG A 42 15.72 13.82 11.42
CA ARG A 42 15.02 15.11 11.22
C ARG A 42 13.57 14.94 10.74
N HIS A 43 13.22 13.79 10.19
CA HIS A 43 11.85 13.46 9.75
C HIS A 43 11.00 12.88 10.88
N ASN A 44 11.58 12.63 12.07
CA ASN A 44 10.87 12.22 13.27
C ASN A 44 11.18 13.16 14.45
N PRO A 45 10.75 14.43 14.36
CA PRO A 45 11.03 15.44 15.40
C PRO A 45 10.37 15.09 16.74
N ALA A 46 9.30 14.30 16.71
CA ALA A 46 8.60 13.82 17.91
C ALA A 46 9.28 12.60 18.57
N GLY A 47 10.31 12.03 17.94
CA GLY A 47 11.04 10.87 18.47
C GLY A 47 10.16 9.64 18.70
N VAL A 48 9.09 9.48 17.92
CA VAL A 48 8.18 8.34 18.05
C VAL A 48 8.90 7.11 17.54
N ASP A 49 9.23 6.17 18.43
CA ASP A 49 9.88 4.89 18.09
C ASP A 49 8.83 3.77 17.93
N SER A 50 7.98 3.90 16.90
CA SER A 50 6.95 2.92 16.57
C SER A 50 6.91 2.63 15.07
N TYR A 51 7.24 1.41 14.70
CA TYR A 51 7.10 0.93 13.32
C TYR A 51 5.65 0.69 12.89
N ARG A 52 4.70 0.68 13.83
CA ARG A 52 3.28 0.66 13.52
C ARG A 52 2.88 2.03 12.97
N THR A 53 2.50 2.06 11.71
CA THR A 53 2.16 3.27 10.96
C THR A 53 0.75 3.19 10.41
N ASN A 54 0.26 4.30 9.89
CA ASN A 54 -1.01 4.37 9.20
C ASN A 54 -0.73 4.78 7.76
N SER A 55 -1.10 3.94 6.81
CA SER A 55 -1.11 4.28 5.39
C SER A 55 -2.46 4.91 5.03
N THR A 56 -2.44 5.85 4.11
CA THR A 56 -3.64 6.63 3.76
C THR A 56 -4.04 6.34 2.33
N ILE A 57 -5.34 6.15 2.10
CA ILE A 57 -5.94 6.11 0.78
C ILE A 57 -6.60 7.45 0.56
N TYR A 58 -6.35 8.05 -0.59
CA TYR A 58 -6.97 9.27 -1.08
C TYR A 58 -7.88 8.96 -2.27
N VAL A 59 -8.89 9.81 -2.47
CA VAL A 59 -9.76 9.79 -3.65
C VAL A 59 -9.74 11.16 -4.31
N LEU A 60 -9.78 11.21 -5.63
CA LEU A 60 -9.85 12.45 -6.39
C LEU A 60 -11.27 13.05 -6.31
N ASP A 61 -11.41 14.23 -5.69
CA ASP A 61 -12.60 15.06 -5.87
C ASP A 61 -12.57 15.68 -7.27
N LYS A 62 -13.30 15.07 -8.21
CA LYS A 62 -13.40 15.51 -9.62
C LYS A 62 -14.00 16.90 -9.82
N ARG A 63 -14.65 17.48 -8.80
CA ARG A 63 -15.18 18.85 -8.89
C ARG A 63 -14.08 19.88 -8.64
N THR A 64 -13.15 19.57 -7.73
CA THR A 64 -12.08 20.48 -7.32
C THR A 64 -10.72 20.09 -7.90
N PHE A 65 -10.61 18.91 -8.53
CA PHE A 65 -9.38 18.29 -9.01
C PHE A 65 -8.33 18.10 -7.91
N ASN A 66 -8.79 17.83 -6.69
CA ASN A 66 -7.91 17.61 -5.55
C ASN A 66 -8.11 16.23 -4.95
N PHE A 67 -7.01 15.59 -4.56
CA PHE A 67 -7.08 14.39 -3.73
C PHE A 67 -7.50 14.76 -2.30
N VAL A 68 -8.47 14.01 -1.76
CA VAL A 68 -8.96 14.13 -0.39
C VAL A 68 -8.83 12.79 0.31
N GLN A 69 -8.51 12.81 1.60
CA GLN A 69 -8.37 11.59 2.39
C GLN A 69 -9.67 10.77 2.35
N TYR A 70 -9.54 9.51 1.95
CA TYR A 70 -10.64 8.56 1.82
C TYR A 70 -10.70 7.60 3.00
N GLN A 71 -9.58 6.97 3.31
CA GLN A 71 -9.48 5.94 4.34
C GLN A 71 -8.08 5.90 4.92
N THR A 72 -7.96 5.46 6.17
CA THR A 72 -6.67 5.13 6.78
C THR A 72 -6.63 3.63 7.11
N LEU A 73 -5.51 2.99 6.77
CA LEU A 73 -5.24 1.57 7.02
C LEU A 73 -4.04 1.43 7.94
N VAL A 74 -4.18 0.63 9.01
CA VAL A 74 -3.06 0.33 9.91
C VAL A 74 -2.08 -0.60 9.20
N THR A 75 -0.83 -0.16 9.09
CA THR A 75 0.31 -0.86 8.48
C THR A 75 1.49 -0.91 9.44
N ASN A 76 2.59 -1.57 9.06
CA ASN A 76 3.81 -1.61 9.86
C ASN A 76 5.00 -1.25 8.98
N SER A 77 5.29 0.04 8.91
CA SER A 77 6.29 0.62 8.03
C SER A 77 6.14 0.09 6.60
N ALA A 78 5.03 0.48 5.97
CA ALA A 78 4.72 0.05 4.62
C ALA A 78 5.83 0.50 3.68
N VAL A 79 6.22 -0.36 2.76
CA VAL A 79 7.25 -0.04 1.75
C VAL A 79 6.69 0.05 0.35
N ASP A 80 5.56 -0.62 0.09
CA ASP A 80 5.02 -0.76 -1.25
C ASP A 80 3.53 -1.18 -1.21
N TRP A 81 2.76 -0.75 -2.22
CA TRP A 81 1.36 -1.07 -2.43
C TRP A 81 1.12 -1.60 -3.85
N GLU A 82 0.31 -2.65 -3.96
CA GLU A 82 -0.04 -3.24 -5.27
C GLU A 82 -1.56 -3.42 -5.39
N TYR A 83 -2.13 -2.91 -6.49
CA TYR A 83 -3.56 -3.05 -6.77
C TYR A 83 -3.89 -4.19 -7.73
N LEU A 84 -4.99 -4.89 -7.44
CA LEU A 84 -5.51 -5.97 -8.28
C LEU A 84 -7.03 -6.02 -8.27
N ASN A 85 -7.63 -6.19 -9.45
CA ASN A 85 -9.05 -6.51 -9.59
C ASN A 85 -9.30 -7.91 -10.17
N ILE A 86 -10.35 -8.59 -9.72
CA ILE A 86 -10.77 -9.91 -10.22
C ILE A 86 -12.25 -9.87 -10.45
N GLY A 87 -12.66 -9.76 -11.73
CA GLY A 87 -14.03 -9.34 -12.04
C GLY A 87 -14.31 -7.99 -11.38
N ASP A 88 -15.36 -7.95 -10.56
CA ASP A 88 -15.80 -6.77 -9.82
C ASP A 88 -15.21 -6.68 -8.39
N GLU A 89 -14.33 -7.63 -8.02
CA GLU A 89 -13.66 -7.61 -6.72
C GLU A 89 -12.34 -6.85 -6.80
N HIS A 90 -12.08 -5.98 -5.82
CA HIS A 90 -10.90 -5.12 -5.79
C HIS A 90 -10.06 -5.41 -4.54
N TYR A 91 -8.75 -5.50 -4.73
CA TYR A 91 -7.78 -5.86 -3.72
C TYR A 91 -6.62 -4.87 -3.69
N LEU A 92 -6.10 -4.64 -2.49
CA LEU A 92 -4.85 -3.93 -2.25
C LEU A 92 -3.93 -4.80 -1.41
N PHE A 93 -2.74 -5.03 -1.91
CA PHE A 93 -1.66 -5.70 -1.22
C PHE A 93 -0.73 -4.63 -0.67
N VAL A 94 -0.27 -4.78 0.57
CA VAL A 94 0.78 -3.93 1.14
C VAL A 94 1.90 -4.76 1.69
N THR A 95 3.10 -4.38 1.31
CA THR A 95 4.33 -4.90 1.87
C THR A 95 4.67 -4.14 3.15
N ASN A 96 4.72 -4.83 4.28
CA ASN A 96 5.19 -4.25 5.55
C ASN A 96 6.65 -4.61 5.77
N ALA A 97 7.51 -3.63 6.03
CA ALA A 97 8.93 -3.90 6.34
C ALA A 97 9.18 -4.29 7.80
N GLN A 98 8.19 -4.13 8.68
CA GLN A 98 8.37 -4.29 10.12
C GLN A 98 7.30 -5.16 10.78
N TYR A 99 7.66 -5.72 11.94
CA TYR A 99 6.79 -6.59 12.72
C TYR A 99 5.62 -5.81 13.35
N GLY A 100 4.41 -6.36 13.22
CA GLY A 100 3.19 -5.78 13.79
C GLY A 100 2.94 -6.09 15.27
N GLY A 101 3.97 -6.50 16.02
CA GLY A 101 3.89 -6.75 17.47
C GLY A 101 3.23 -8.06 17.91
N LEU A 102 2.89 -8.98 16.99
CA LEU A 102 2.39 -10.32 17.32
C LEU A 102 3.27 -11.41 16.68
N GLY A 103 4.33 -11.82 17.39
CA GLY A 103 5.24 -12.91 17.04
C GLY A 103 6.44 -12.51 16.17
N ASP A 104 7.34 -13.47 15.93
CA ASP A 104 8.61 -13.30 15.21
C ASP A 104 8.45 -13.34 13.67
N ARG A 105 7.26 -13.01 13.15
CA ARG A 105 6.96 -13.15 11.72
C ARG A 105 6.54 -11.83 11.11
N LEU A 106 7.20 -11.48 10.02
CA LEU A 106 6.89 -10.31 9.22
C LEU A 106 5.68 -10.65 8.34
N MET A 107 4.63 -9.85 8.46
CA MET A 107 3.33 -10.09 7.83
C MET A 107 2.94 -8.90 6.96
N SER A 108 2.75 -9.16 5.68
CA SER A 108 2.15 -8.26 4.71
C SER A 108 0.64 -8.44 4.70
N ASN A 109 -0.11 -7.40 4.33
CA ASN A 109 -1.58 -7.40 4.44
C ASN A 109 -2.23 -7.39 3.06
N VAL A 110 -3.37 -8.04 2.94
CA VAL A 110 -4.25 -7.95 1.77
C VAL A 110 -5.60 -7.42 2.22
N TYR A 111 -6.01 -6.31 1.62
CA TYR A 111 -7.31 -5.70 1.82
C TYR A 111 -8.21 -5.96 0.63
N ARG A 112 -9.51 -6.07 0.87
CA ARG A 112 -10.53 -6.18 -0.16
C ARG A 112 -11.54 -5.06 -0.02
N TRP A 113 -11.96 -4.47 -1.14
CA TRP A 113 -13.07 -3.52 -1.18
C TRP A 113 -14.40 -4.21 -0.86
N GLN A 114 -15.11 -3.77 0.18
CA GLN A 114 -16.36 -4.41 0.64
C GLN A 114 -17.43 -3.39 1.06
N GLY A 115 -18.67 -3.62 0.57
CA GLY A 115 -20.02 -3.34 1.16
C GLY A 115 -20.40 -1.94 1.68
N LEU A 116 -19.43 -1.05 1.85
CA LEU A 116 -19.53 0.34 2.31
C LEU A 116 -18.41 1.16 1.67
N ASP A 117 -18.03 0.79 0.45
CA ASP A 117 -16.98 1.43 -0.34
C ASP A 117 -15.67 1.58 0.44
N LYS A 118 -15.22 0.54 1.15
CA LYS A 118 -13.97 0.64 1.91
C LYS A 118 -13.15 -0.64 1.82
N PHE A 119 -11.85 -0.48 1.97
CA PHE A 119 -10.93 -1.58 2.10
C PHE A 119 -10.99 -2.20 3.49
N VAL A 120 -11.16 -3.52 3.55
CA VAL A 120 -11.18 -4.30 4.79
C VAL A 120 -10.07 -5.34 4.71
N LEU A 121 -9.31 -5.52 5.80
CA LEU A 121 -8.27 -6.55 5.87
C LEU A 121 -8.91 -7.93 5.76
N VAL A 122 -8.56 -8.69 4.72
CA VAL A 122 -9.11 -10.03 4.47
C VAL A 122 -8.08 -11.14 4.58
N HIS A 123 -6.79 -10.81 4.42
CA HIS A 123 -5.73 -11.80 4.50
C HIS A 123 -4.42 -11.20 5.02
N LYS A 124 -3.57 -12.05 5.58
CA LYS A 124 -2.19 -11.73 5.95
C LYS A 124 -1.25 -12.73 5.28
N LEU A 125 -0.28 -12.21 4.56
CA LEU A 125 0.75 -12.98 3.89
C LEU A 125 2.01 -12.95 4.75
N MET A 126 2.52 -14.13 5.13
CA MET A 126 3.85 -14.21 5.74
C MET A 126 4.89 -13.92 4.66
N THR A 127 5.65 -12.85 4.84
CA THR A 127 6.69 -12.45 3.90
C THR A 127 8.07 -12.71 4.49
N PRO A 128 9.06 -13.09 3.66
CA PRO A 128 10.43 -13.19 4.11
C PRO A 128 10.96 -11.85 4.67
N PRO A 129 11.90 -11.87 5.62
CA PRO A 129 12.61 -10.67 6.04
C PRO A 129 13.24 -9.93 4.86
N ASN A 130 13.32 -8.60 4.96
CA ASN A 130 13.89 -7.71 3.94
C ASN A 130 13.17 -7.75 2.58
N THR A 131 11.90 -8.15 2.56
CA THR A 131 11.03 -7.91 1.40
C THR A 131 10.81 -6.41 1.25
N THR A 132 11.14 -5.86 0.08
CA THR A 132 11.09 -4.42 -0.18
C THR A 132 10.01 -4.01 -1.15
N ASP A 133 9.50 -4.95 -1.94
CA ASP A 133 8.68 -4.66 -3.10
C ASP A 133 7.79 -5.85 -3.42
N PHE A 134 6.57 -5.58 -3.87
CA PHE A 134 5.65 -6.51 -4.49
C PHE A 134 5.39 -6.10 -5.93
N GLU A 135 5.18 -7.09 -6.78
CA GLU A 135 4.74 -6.85 -8.16
C GLU A 135 3.68 -7.89 -8.50
N LEU A 136 2.53 -7.43 -9.00
CA LEU A 136 1.45 -8.31 -9.44
C LEU A 136 1.38 -8.38 -10.96
N PHE A 137 1.33 -9.59 -11.50
CA PHE A 137 1.06 -9.79 -12.92
C PHE A 137 0.12 -10.97 -13.17
N ARG A 138 -0.48 -10.96 -14.37
CA ARG A 138 -1.42 -11.99 -14.81
C ARG A 138 -0.85 -12.76 -16.00
N ASP A 139 -1.06 -14.06 -16.01
CA ASP A 139 -0.95 -14.90 -17.21
C ASP A 139 -2.24 -15.72 -17.34
N ARG A 140 -3.05 -15.41 -18.36
CA ARG A 140 -4.39 -15.97 -18.56
C ARG A 140 -5.29 -15.75 -17.33
N SER A 141 -5.73 -16.84 -16.69
CA SER A 141 -6.54 -16.83 -15.47
C SER A 141 -5.70 -16.80 -14.20
N ASP A 142 -4.38 -16.98 -14.32
CA ASP A 142 -3.49 -17.07 -13.19
C ASP A 142 -2.97 -15.70 -12.81
N ILE A 143 -2.90 -15.46 -11.51
CA ILE A 143 -2.32 -14.25 -10.92
C ILE A 143 -1.06 -14.68 -10.17
N PHE A 144 0.02 -13.93 -10.38
CA PHE A 144 1.29 -14.14 -9.74
C PHE A 144 1.67 -12.90 -8.94
N LEU A 145 2.19 -13.13 -7.75
CA LEU A 145 2.83 -12.15 -6.89
C LEU A 145 4.32 -12.42 -6.88
N VAL A 146 5.11 -11.46 -7.32
CA VAL A 146 6.56 -11.45 -7.18
C VAL A 146 6.89 -10.62 -5.96
N LEU A 147 7.84 -11.07 -5.16
CA LEU A 147 8.41 -10.26 -4.08
C LEU A 147 9.90 -10.08 -4.27
N ALA A 148 10.36 -8.84 -4.16
CA ALA A 148 11.78 -8.52 -4.20
C ALA A 148 12.36 -8.47 -2.78
N ARG A 149 13.57 -9.00 -2.63
CA ARG A 149 14.32 -8.93 -1.37
C ARG A 149 15.59 -8.12 -1.55
N ALA A 150 15.83 -7.16 -0.66
CA ALA A 150 17.02 -6.32 -0.68
C ALA A 150 18.20 -6.91 0.12
N ASP A 151 18.32 -8.25 0.15
CA ASP A 151 19.42 -8.97 0.79
C ASP A 151 20.02 -10.02 -0.17
N LYS A 152 20.96 -10.84 0.30
CA LYS A 152 21.61 -11.88 -0.54
C LYS A 152 20.74 -13.12 -0.77
N HIS A 153 19.46 -13.09 -0.39
CA HIS A 153 18.54 -14.21 -0.58
C HIS A 153 17.72 -14.06 -1.87
N GLN A 154 17.01 -15.12 -2.24
CA GLN A 154 16.22 -15.15 -3.46
C GLN A 154 14.89 -14.41 -3.29
N SER A 155 14.55 -13.56 -4.26
CA SER A 155 13.19 -13.12 -4.55
C SER A 155 12.29 -14.34 -4.83
N GLU A 156 11.00 -14.23 -4.51
CA GLU A 156 10.05 -15.33 -4.66
C GLU A 156 8.94 -14.96 -5.64
N VAL A 157 8.41 -15.97 -6.34
CA VAL A 157 7.23 -15.85 -7.19
C VAL A 157 6.17 -16.82 -6.67
N MET A 158 5.01 -16.29 -6.32
CA MET A 158 3.89 -17.03 -5.78
C MET A 158 2.71 -16.97 -6.73
N LYS A 159 2.02 -18.10 -6.92
CA LYS A 159 0.72 -18.10 -7.59
C LYS A 159 -0.38 -17.80 -6.58
N VAL A 160 -1.11 -16.71 -6.79
CA VAL A 160 -2.19 -16.28 -5.90
C VAL A 160 -3.45 -17.13 -6.18
N LYS A 161 -4.09 -17.61 -5.12
CA LYS A 161 -5.34 -18.37 -5.21
C LYS A 161 -6.41 -17.66 -4.39
N PHE A 162 -7.51 -17.33 -5.06
CA PHE A 162 -8.72 -16.83 -4.43
C PHE A 162 -9.66 -18.02 -4.29
N VAL A 163 -10.19 -18.21 -3.08
CA VAL A 163 -11.10 -19.31 -2.69
C VAL A 163 -12.48 -18.75 -2.38
#